data_AF-A0A934MXI8-F1
#
_entry.id   AF-A0A934MXI8-F1
#
_cell.length_a   1.000
_cell.length_b   1.000
_cell.length_c   1.000
_cell.angle_alpha   90.00
_cell.angle_beta   90.00
_cell.angle_gamma   90.00
#
_symmetry.space_group_name_H-M   'P 1'
#
loop_
_entity.id
_entity.type
_entity.pdbx_description
1 polymer ?
#
loop_
_entity_poly.entity_id
_entity_poly.type
_entity_poly.pdbx_seq_one_letter_code
_entity_poly.pdbx_strand_id
1 'polypeptide(L)'
;MRIVLLLLWLGMSSVSMAADKLHFRDLYGRGGEFSEMAKQKQGQTIRVRGYMAPPIKAQAAFFVLTKMPMSYCPFCESEADWPADIMLVKTDDIIDVVPYNQPIYVTGQLEIGTQVDEETGFLSRVRLVHAEFETAK
;
A
#
# COMPACT_ATOMS: atom_id res chain seq x y z
N MET A 1 15.87 -53.34 -24.72
CA MET A 1 16.65 -52.53 -23.75
C MET A 1 15.81 -51.29 -23.42
N ARG A 2 15.12 -51.27 -22.28
CA ARG A 2 14.21 -50.18 -21.86
C ARG A 2 15.03 -49.14 -21.10
N ILE A 3 15.24 -47.96 -21.68
CA ILE A 3 15.84 -46.83 -20.96
C ILE A 3 14.68 -45.98 -20.43
N VAL A 4 14.47 -46.09 -19.11
CA VAL A 4 13.53 -45.26 -18.36
C VAL A 4 14.25 -43.95 -18.02
N LEU A 5 13.92 -42.85 -18.70
CA LEU A 5 14.32 -41.52 -18.28
C LEU A 5 13.44 -41.11 -17.08
N LEU A 6 14.04 -41.14 -15.88
CA LEU A 6 13.49 -40.56 -14.66
C LEU A 6 13.61 -39.03 -14.73
N LEU A 7 12.49 -38.35 -14.96
CA LEU A 7 12.33 -36.92 -14.77
C LEU A 7 12.34 -36.60 -13.27
N LEU A 8 13.45 -36.07 -12.77
CA LEU A 8 13.50 -35.43 -11.44
C LEU A 8 12.75 -34.08 -11.52
N TRP A 9 11.47 -34.10 -11.13
CA TRP A 9 10.75 -32.88 -10.75
C TRP A 9 11.23 -32.44 -9.36
N LEU A 10 12.20 -31.51 -9.32
CA LEU A 10 12.44 -30.71 -8.13
C LEU A 10 11.24 -29.76 -7.97
N GLY A 11 10.38 -30.06 -7.01
CA GLY A 11 9.29 -29.17 -6.61
C GLY A 11 9.84 -27.88 -6.01
N MET A 12 9.63 -26.75 -6.69
CA MET A 12 9.89 -25.42 -6.16
C MET A 12 8.88 -25.16 -5.03
N SER A 13 9.34 -25.25 -3.78
CA SER A 13 8.53 -24.83 -2.64
C SER A 13 8.58 -23.30 -2.56
N SER A 14 7.49 -22.62 -2.89
CA SER A 14 7.36 -21.18 -2.70
C SER A 14 7.43 -20.86 -1.21
N VAL A 15 8.54 -20.26 -0.76
CA VAL A 15 8.64 -19.68 0.58
C VAL A 15 7.72 -18.47 0.60
N SER A 16 6.56 -18.60 1.23
CA SER A 16 5.68 -17.47 1.49
C SER A 16 6.27 -16.67 2.66
N MET A 17 6.99 -15.58 2.37
CA MET A 17 7.36 -14.61 3.40
C MET A 17 6.12 -13.83 3.80
N ALA A 18 5.76 -13.89 5.08
CA ALA A 18 4.76 -12.99 5.63
C ALA A 18 5.25 -11.55 5.46
N ALA A 19 4.44 -10.69 4.85
CA ALA A 19 4.77 -9.28 4.67
C ALA A 19 4.98 -8.59 6.03
N ASP A 20 6.02 -7.76 6.12
CA ASP A 20 6.37 -7.08 7.35
C ASP A 20 5.28 -6.08 7.75
N LYS A 21 4.81 -6.16 8.99
CA LYS A 21 3.78 -5.24 9.50
C LYS A 21 4.40 -3.88 9.82
N LEU A 22 3.82 -2.83 9.25
CA LEU A 22 4.25 -1.45 9.48
C LEU A 22 3.06 -0.58 9.89
N HIS A 23 3.30 0.41 10.74
CA HIS A 23 2.32 1.41 11.15
C HIS A 23 2.66 2.77 10.55
N PHE A 24 1.66 3.66 10.43
CA PHE A 24 1.86 5.03 9.96
C PHE A 24 2.95 5.80 10.72
N ARG A 25 3.06 5.59 12.03
CA ARG A 25 4.08 6.24 12.88
C ARG A 25 5.51 5.84 12.49
N ASP A 26 5.68 4.71 11.82
CA ASP A 26 6.98 4.20 11.44
C ASP A 26 7.47 4.82 10.12
N LEU A 27 6.64 5.60 9.42
CA LEU A 27 6.96 6.15 8.09
C LEU A 27 7.70 7.49 8.15
N TYR A 28 7.47 8.28 9.19
CA TYR A 28 7.97 9.64 9.31
C TYR A 28 8.78 9.86 10.59
N GLY A 29 9.84 10.66 10.48
CA GLY A 29 10.68 11.14 11.57
C GLY A 29 10.22 12.48 12.14
N ARG A 30 11.16 13.23 12.75
CA ARG A 30 10.92 14.55 13.34
C ARG A 30 11.15 15.66 12.32
N GLY A 31 10.06 16.29 11.87
CA GLY A 31 10.13 17.37 10.88
C GLY A 31 9.52 16.99 9.54
N GLY A 32 8.87 15.83 9.44
CA GLY A 32 8.15 15.39 8.24
C GLY A 32 9.02 14.68 7.19
N GLU A 33 10.28 14.42 7.50
CA GLU A 33 11.19 13.56 6.73
C GLU A 33 10.82 12.08 6.89
N PHE A 34 11.17 11.26 5.90
CA PHE A 34 10.99 9.82 6.00
C PHE A 34 11.89 9.23 7.09
N SER A 35 11.33 8.33 7.90
CA SER A 35 12.09 7.64 8.94
C SER A 35 13.16 6.72 8.33
N GLU A 36 14.13 6.32 9.13
CA GLU A 36 15.11 5.30 8.72
C GLU A 36 14.45 3.94 8.41
N MET A 37 13.38 3.59 9.14
CA MET A 37 12.59 2.39 8.86
C MET A 37 11.94 2.45 7.47
N ALA A 38 11.35 3.59 7.12
CA ALA A 38 10.71 3.78 5.80
C ALA A 38 11.73 3.63 4.67
N LYS A 39 12.91 4.24 4.82
CA LYS A 39 14.01 4.13 3.85
C LYS A 39 14.51 2.70 3.70
N GLN A 40 14.68 1.98 4.81
CA GLN A 40 15.10 0.58 4.79
C GLN A 40 14.07 -0.33 4.13
N LYS A 41 12.77 -0.02 4.27
CA LYS A 41 11.65 -0.78 3.69
C LYS A 41 11.27 -0.34 2.27
N GLN A 42 11.89 0.70 1.72
CA GLN A 42 11.62 1.13 0.35
C GLN A 42 11.86 -0.02 -0.64
N GLY A 43 10.88 -0.26 -1.51
CA GLY A 43 10.87 -1.37 -2.47
C GLY A 43 10.51 -2.74 -1.89
N GLN A 44 10.27 -2.86 -0.57
CA GLN A 44 9.85 -4.12 0.05
C GLN A 44 8.33 -4.21 0.17
N THR A 45 7.80 -5.43 0.16
CA THR A 45 6.39 -5.69 0.45
C THR A 45 6.14 -5.56 1.96
N ILE A 46 5.25 -4.64 2.32
CA ILE A 46 4.82 -4.41 3.71
C ILE A 46 3.32 -4.59 3.84
N ARG A 47 2.85 -4.73 5.08
CA ARG A 47 1.43 -4.80 5.42
C ARG A 47 1.05 -3.73 6.42
N VAL A 48 0.05 -2.92 6.07
CA VAL A 48 -0.41 -1.78 6.87
C VAL A 48 -1.89 -1.95 7.19
N ARG A 49 -2.29 -1.64 8.43
CA ARG A 49 -3.69 -1.57 8.83
C ARG A 49 -4.18 -0.13 8.74
N GLY A 50 -5.36 0.08 8.17
CA GLY A 50 -5.98 1.41 8.09
C GLY A 50 -7.44 1.35 7.67
N TYR A 51 -7.90 2.46 7.10
CA TYR A 51 -9.27 2.65 6.62
C TYR A 51 -9.24 3.23 5.20
N MET A 52 -10.15 2.77 4.35
CA MET A 52 -10.29 3.30 2.99
C MET A 52 -11.03 4.64 3.08
N ALA A 53 -10.39 5.73 2.67
CA ALA A 53 -11.12 6.99 2.48
C ALA A 53 -12.09 6.83 1.28
N PRO A 54 -13.28 7.47 1.32
CA PRO A 54 -14.21 7.43 0.20
C PRO A 54 -13.54 7.89 -1.11
N PRO A 55 -13.57 7.08 -2.19
CA PRO A 55 -12.88 7.41 -3.43
C PRO A 55 -13.52 8.60 -4.15
N ILE A 56 -12.69 9.38 -4.84
CA ILE A 56 -13.10 10.60 -5.57
C ILE A 56 -13.80 10.24 -6.90
N LYS A 57 -13.39 9.14 -7.53
CA LYS A 57 -13.95 8.62 -8.77
C LYS A 57 -14.54 7.23 -8.52
N ALA A 58 -15.70 6.96 -9.12
CA ALA A 58 -16.19 5.59 -9.21
C ALA A 58 -15.23 4.77 -10.10
N GLN A 59 -14.99 3.50 -9.74
CA GLN A 59 -14.17 2.55 -10.50
C GLN A 59 -12.67 2.92 -10.61
N ALA A 60 -12.07 3.35 -9.49
CA ALA A 60 -10.63 3.60 -9.43
C ALA A 60 -9.83 2.32 -9.09
N ALA A 61 -8.62 2.19 -9.65
CA ALA A 61 -7.61 1.21 -9.23
C ALA A 61 -6.68 1.82 -8.14
N PHE A 62 -7.18 2.77 -7.37
CA PHE A 62 -6.45 3.40 -6.27
C PHE A 62 -7.40 3.94 -5.21
N PHE A 63 -6.87 4.08 -3.99
CA PHE A 63 -7.56 4.76 -2.90
C PHE A 63 -6.57 5.33 -1.88
N VAL A 64 -7.09 6.09 -0.92
CA VAL A 64 -6.29 6.64 0.18
C VAL A 64 -6.48 5.77 1.40
N LEU A 65 -5.38 5.24 1.93
CA LEU A 65 -5.39 4.55 3.21
C LEU A 65 -5.10 5.56 4.31
N THR A 66 -6.01 5.67 5.27
CA THR A 66 -5.90 6.57 6.42
C THR A 66 -5.67 5.79 7.71
N LYS A 67 -5.03 6.41 8.69
CA LYS A 67 -4.84 5.83 10.03
C LYS A 67 -6.16 5.69 10.80
N MET A 68 -7.09 6.63 10.59
CA MET A 68 -8.39 6.70 11.27
C MET A 68 -9.52 6.81 10.24
N PRO A 69 -10.76 6.36 10.57
CA PRO A 69 -11.90 6.53 9.68
C PRO A 69 -12.10 7.99 9.28
N MET A 70 -12.28 8.26 8.00
CA MET A 70 -12.58 9.59 7.48
C MET A 70 -13.78 9.52 6.53
N SER A 71 -14.75 10.42 6.70
CA SER A 71 -15.94 10.48 5.83
C SER A 71 -15.72 11.28 4.55
N TYR A 72 -14.53 11.84 4.37
CA TYR A 72 -14.11 12.61 3.19
C TYR A 72 -12.66 12.29 2.86
N CYS A 73 -12.26 12.56 1.61
CA CYS A 73 -10.91 12.32 1.15
C CYS A 73 -9.98 13.47 1.60
N PRO A 74 -8.89 13.20 2.34
CA PRO A 74 -7.97 14.25 2.82
C PRO A 74 -6.94 14.72 1.76
N PHE A 75 -7.07 14.30 0.50
CA PHE A 75 -6.10 14.59 -0.57
C PHE A 75 -6.04 16.05 -1.02
N CYS A 76 -6.90 16.93 -0.51
CA CYS A 76 -7.05 18.30 -1.00
C CYS A 76 -5.95 19.29 -0.55
N GLU A 77 -4.78 18.84 -0.08
CA GLU A 77 -3.75 19.72 0.49
C GLU A 77 -2.37 19.61 -0.20
N SER A 78 -1.53 20.64 -0.04
CA SER A 78 -0.23 20.81 -0.72
C SER A 78 0.88 19.90 -0.15
N GLU A 79 2.09 19.84 -0.75
CA GLU A 79 3.20 19.02 -0.22
C GLU A 79 3.55 19.37 1.24
N ALA A 80 3.57 20.67 1.56
CA ALA A 80 3.90 21.17 2.89
C ALA A 80 2.85 20.78 3.94
N ASP A 81 1.64 20.48 3.48
CA ASP A 81 0.48 20.14 4.30
C ASP A 81 0.19 18.62 4.26
N TRP A 82 1.02 17.82 3.59
CA TRP A 82 0.78 16.38 3.43
C TRP A 82 0.71 15.67 4.81
N PRO A 83 -0.43 15.05 5.17
CA PRO A 83 -0.57 14.40 6.46
C PRO A 83 0.33 13.16 6.59
N ALA A 84 0.99 13.03 7.74
CA ALA A 84 1.84 11.87 8.03
C ALA A 84 1.05 10.58 8.33
N ASP A 85 -0.28 10.64 8.28
CA ASP A 85 -1.20 9.56 8.63
C ASP A 85 -2.07 9.07 7.46
N ILE A 86 -1.65 9.40 6.24
CA ILE A 86 -2.23 8.90 4.98
C ILE A 86 -1.16 8.34 4.04
N MET A 87 -1.57 7.42 3.17
CA MET A 87 -0.77 6.95 2.04
C MET A 87 -1.66 6.62 0.85
N LEU A 88 -1.11 6.75 -0.36
CA LEU A 88 -1.79 6.34 -1.58
C LEU A 88 -1.65 4.82 -1.76
N VAL A 89 -2.73 4.14 -2.09
CA VAL A 89 -2.70 2.71 -2.43
C VAL A 89 -3.07 2.59 -3.90
N LYS A 90 -2.21 1.93 -4.69
CA LYS A 90 -2.44 1.60 -6.10
C LYS A 90 -2.56 0.08 -6.22
N THR A 91 -3.69 -0.38 -6.75
CA THR A 91 -3.99 -1.78 -7.03
C THR A 91 -3.83 -2.05 -8.52
N ASP A 92 -3.68 -3.31 -8.91
CA ASP A 92 -3.58 -3.68 -10.33
C ASP A 92 -4.97 -3.71 -11.01
N ASP A 93 -6.03 -3.97 -10.22
CA ASP A 93 -7.41 -4.04 -10.67
C ASP A 93 -8.29 -2.93 -10.04
N ILE A 94 -9.47 -2.70 -10.62
CA ILE A 94 -10.49 -1.81 -10.06
C ILE A 94 -10.94 -2.34 -8.68
N ILE A 95 -11.01 -1.46 -7.69
CA ILE A 95 -11.35 -1.84 -6.32
C ILE A 95 -12.86 -1.86 -6.07
N ASP A 96 -13.29 -2.79 -5.21
CA ASP A 96 -14.56 -2.70 -4.52
C ASP A 96 -14.46 -1.76 -3.31
N VAL A 97 -15.37 -0.80 -3.22
CA VAL A 97 -15.36 0.19 -2.15
C VAL A 97 -15.80 -0.44 -0.83
N VAL A 98 -14.97 -0.30 0.19
CA VAL A 98 -15.26 -0.71 1.56
C VAL A 98 -15.78 0.49 2.37
N PRO A 99 -16.74 0.32 3.30
CA PRO A 99 -17.18 1.41 4.16
C PRO A 99 -16.02 2.08 4.91
N TYR A 100 -16.03 3.41 5.00
CA TYR A 100 -14.90 4.18 5.58
C TYR A 100 -14.62 3.87 7.06
N ASN A 101 -15.57 3.26 7.77
CA ASN A 101 -15.44 2.84 9.16
C ASN A 101 -15.04 1.36 9.31
N GLN A 102 -14.94 0.61 8.22
CA GLN A 102 -14.50 -0.78 8.22
C GLN A 102 -12.96 -0.82 8.12
N PRO A 103 -12.26 -1.36 9.13
CA PRO A 103 -10.82 -1.51 9.06
C PRO A 103 -10.43 -2.54 7.99
N ILE A 104 -9.32 -2.25 7.31
CA ILE A 104 -8.70 -3.12 6.31
C ILE A 104 -7.22 -3.33 6.61
N TYR A 105 -6.69 -4.43 6.09
CA TYR A 105 -5.25 -4.63 5.92
C TYR A 105 -4.90 -4.48 4.45
N VAL A 106 -3.88 -3.69 4.15
CA VAL A 106 -3.35 -3.50 2.79
C VAL A 106 -1.94 -4.09 2.76
N THR A 107 -1.65 -4.91 1.77
CA THR A 107 -0.32 -5.47 1.52
C THR A 107 0.14 -4.98 0.16
N GLY A 108 1.34 -4.41 0.06
CA GLY A 108 1.87 -3.88 -1.20
C GLY A 108 3.33 -3.47 -1.07
N GLN A 109 3.95 -3.11 -2.20
CA GLN A 109 5.33 -2.65 -2.23
C GLN A 109 5.41 -1.19 -1.79
N LEU A 110 6.26 -0.89 -0.81
CA LEU A 110 6.44 0.46 -0.29
C LEU A 110 7.25 1.32 -1.26
N GLU A 111 6.67 2.43 -1.71
CA GLU A 111 7.42 3.53 -2.33
C GLU A 111 7.33 4.78 -1.48
N ILE A 112 8.46 5.46 -1.31
CA ILE A 112 8.55 6.75 -0.63
C ILE A 112 9.20 7.77 -1.54
N GLY A 113 8.80 9.03 -1.40
CA GLY A 113 9.26 10.15 -2.22
C GLY A 113 8.09 10.96 -2.76
N THR A 114 8.32 12.24 -2.98
CA THR A 114 7.31 13.15 -3.55
C THR A 114 7.11 12.85 -5.03
N GLN A 115 5.88 12.55 -5.41
CA GLN A 115 5.47 12.33 -6.79
C GLN A 115 4.13 13.03 -7.03
N VAL A 116 3.99 13.68 -8.18
CA VAL A 116 2.70 14.16 -8.69
C VAL A 116 2.26 13.21 -9.78
N ASP A 117 1.07 12.65 -9.63
CA ASP A 117 0.45 11.77 -10.62
C ASP A 117 0.02 12.60 -11.84
N GLU A 118 0.50 12.26 -13.03
CA GLU A 118 0.31 13.09 -14.23
C GLU A 118 -1.15 13.17 -14.70
N GLU A 119 -1.93 12.11 -14.47
CA GLU A 119 -3.33 12.05 -14.90
C GLU A 119 -4.24 12.83 -13.95
N THR A 120 -4.01 12.66 -12.64
CA THR A 120 -4.91 13.21 -11.62
C THR A 120 -4.41 14.53 -11.01
N GLY A 121 -3.13 14.85 -11.20
CA GLY A 121 -2.45 15.95 -10.51
C GLY A 121 -2.21 15.68 -9.03
N PHE A 122 -2.42 14.44 -8.55
CA PHE A 122 -2.34 14.13 -7.14
C PHE A 122 -0.91 14.02 -6.65
N LEU A 123 -0.58 14.84 -5.66
CA LEU A 123 0.66 14.69 -4.91
C LEU A 123 0.57 13.43 -4.03
N SER A 124 1.69 12.72 -3.87
CA SER A 124 1.82 11.64 -2.90
C SER A 124 3.25 11.56 -2.40
N ARG A 125 3.41 11.24 -1.11
CA ARG A 125 4.73 11.05 -0.47
C ARG A 125 5.02 9.60 -0.12
N VAL A 126 3.98 8.83 0.21
CA VAL A 126 4.05 7.39 0.51
C VAL A 126 3.02 6.67 -0.33
N ARG A 127 3.43 5.57 -0.96
CA ARG A 127 2.58 4.71 -1.77
C ARG A 127 2.76 3.24 -1.38
N LEU A 128 1.66 2.47 -1.46
CA LEU A 128 1.70 1.03 -1.64
C LEU A 128 1.28 0.72 -3.07
N VAL A 129 2.20 0.17 -3.87
CA VAL A 129 1.93 -0.23 -5.26
C VAL A 129 1.79 -1.75 -5.37
N HIS A 130 1.13 -2.21 -6.44
CA HIS A 130 0.74 -3.62 -6.63
C HIS A 130 0.04 -4.17 -5.39
N ALA A 131 -0.86 -3.35 -4.84
CA ALA A 131 -1.43 -3.60 -3.54
C ALA A 131 -2.68 -4.48 -3.62
N GLU A 132 -2.85 -5.31 -2.61
CA GLU A 132 -4.07 -6.05 -2.32
C GLU A 132 -4.56 -5.67 -0.93
N PHE A 133 -5.87 -5.78 -0.70
CA PHE A 133 -6.44 -5.51 0.62
C PHE A 133 -7.52 -6.52 1.01
N GLU A 134 -7.71 -6.66 2.32
CA GLU A 134 -8.77 -7.47 2.89
C GLU A 134 -9.37 -6.77 4.11
N THR A 135 -10.63 -7.05 4.39
CA THR A 135 -11.27 -6.56 5.62
C THR A 135 -10.61 -7.19 6.83
N ALA A 136 -10.29 -6.36 7.83
CA ALA A 136 -9.85 -6.87 9.12
C ALA A 136 -11.04 -7.54 9.82
N LYS A 137 -10.87 -8.82 10.16
CA LYS A 137 -11.81 -9.60 10.96
C LYS A 137 -11.78 -9.20 12.43
#